data_AF-Q6K8Y8-F1
#
_entry.id   AF-Q6K8Y8-F1
#
_cell.length_a   1.000
_cell.length_b   1.000
_cell.length_c   1.000
_cell.angle_alpha   90.00
_cell.angle_beta   90.00
_cell.angle_gamma   90.00
#
_symmetry.space_group_name_H-M   'P 1'
#
loop_
_entity.id
_entity.type
_entity.pdbx_description
1 polymer ?
#
loop_
_entity_poly.entity_id
_entity_poly.type
_entity_poly.pdbx_seq_one_letter_code
_entity_poly.pdbx_strand_id
1 'polypeptide(L)'
;MEENLAISIVTLCLTYLVLVGGVKIHIDRDGIIGSTIPSKDLNMTIQELIVQKTGDGDVYDCVDIYKQPAMNHPLLKNHIIQMEPSSYPLDLDIQSILSSNISESNFPDIKCPTGTIPILRHNSSEAHMPNGGSQEEVWPSFSGDNFVRFHIRWVDSSNKPCYDFNCPGFVQVSQLAGIGGKITPVSIYNGPQYIITVMLFQDRKTKDWWLARLDKSSAIGYRPLGYWPSKLFDTLQEKATYAFWGGWVRGPTVSLDPPPMGSGHFAKEGYRKAALVKGIRIANKDNNFVNPNVGKATTVTTRGLCYTVDGFGVLKMGMHVFFGGPGQCPN
;
A
#
# COMPACT_ATOMS: atom_id res chain seq x y z
N MET A 1 -10.00 24.33 -33.03
CA MET A 1 -9.64 22.96 -33.42
C MET A 1 -9.62 22.17 -32.13
N GLU A 2 -10.70 21.47 -31.86
CA GLU A 2 -10.96 20.79 -30.59
C GLU A 2 -10.35 19.39 -30.60
N GLU A 3 -9.99 18.87 -29.43
CA GLU A 3 -10.06 17.42 -29.21
C GLU A 3 -10.34 17.11 -27.72
N ASN A 4 -11.64 17.04 -27.43
CA ASN A 4 -12.30 16.25 -26.37
C ASN A 4 -11.63 16.13 -24.99
N LEU A 5 -12.13 16.93 -24.05
CA LEU A 5 -11.84 16.81 -22.62
C LEU A 5 -12.56 15.57 -22.00
N ALA A 6 -11.98 14.39 -22.15
CA ALA A 6 -12.45 13.17 -21.49
C ALA A 6 -11.99 13.13 -20.02
N ILE A 7 -12.77 13.72 -19.10
CA ILE A 7 -12.47 13.67 -17.66
C ILE A 7 -12.79 12.28 -17.12
N SER A 8 -11.76 11.53 -16.72
CA SER A 8 -11.89 10.27 -15.97
C SER A 8 -10.80 10.19 -14.92
N ILE A 9 -11.16 10.50 -13.67
CA ILE A 9 -10.23 10.57 -12.54
C ILE A 9 -10.11 9.18 -11.91
N VAL A 10 -9.04 8.45 -12.24
CA VAL A 10 -8.66 7.20 -11.56
C VAL A 10 -7.40 7.43 -10.73
N THR A 11 -7.59 7.61 -9.43
CA THR A 11 -6.54 8.02 -8.48
C THR A 11 -5.62 6.85 -8.08
N LEU A 12 -4.56 6.61 -8.87
CA LEU A 12 -3.37 5.89 -8.43
C LEU A 12 -2.49 6.80 -7.54
N CYS A 13 -2.91 7.02 -6.29
CA CYS A 13 -2.05 7.62 -5.27
C CYS A 13 -1.15 6.56 -4.62
N LEU A 14 0.08 6.94 -4.27
CA LEU A 14 0.94 6.22 -3.32
C LEU A 14 1.26 7.20 -2.18
N THR A 15 0.51 7.13 -1.07
CA THR A 15 0.41 8.23 -0.08
C THR A 15 0.54 7.77 1.37
N TYR A 16 1.72 7.96 1.97
CA TYR A 16 2.17 7.31 3.20
C TYR A 16 1.88 8.09 4.51
N LEU A 17 1.75 7.40 5.65
CA LEU A 17 1.78 7.98 7.00
C LEU A 17 2.40 7.03 8.07
N VAL A 18 3.26 7.59 8.94
CA VAL A 18 3.96 6.92 10.06
C VAL A 18 3.85 7.76 11.33
N LEU A 19 3.38 7.21 12.46
CA LEU A 19 3.47 7.83 13.78
C LEU A 19 3.83 6.80 14.87
N VAL A 20 4.46 7.28 15.96
CA VAL A 20 4.94 6.45 17.08
C VAL A 20 4.01 6.65 18.30
N GLY A 21 3.61 5.56 18.94
CA GLY A 21 2.46 5.53 19.86
C GLY A 21 2.67 6.16 21.24
N GLY A 22 1.56 6.40 21.97
CA GLY A 22 1.64 7.04 23.29
C GLY A 22 0.38 7.24 24.14
N VAL A 23 -0.77 6.59 23.89
CA VAL A 23 -1.90 6.59 24.86
C VAL A 23 -2.53 5.20 24.98
N LYS A 24 -2.76 4.74 26.21
CA LYS A 24 -3.45 3.48 26.54
C LYS A 24 -4.82 3.79 27.14
N ILE A 25 -5.88 3.75 26.34
CA ILE A 25 -7.26 3.92 26.81
C ILE A 25 -7.82 2.55 27.22
N HIS A 26 -8.45 2.48 28.38
CA HIS A 26 -9.15 1.29 28.87
C HIS A 26 -10.59 1.31 28.36
N ILE A 27 -11.12 0.17 27.93
CA ILE A 27 -12.54 0.02 27.59
C ILE A 27 -13.04 -1.19 28.37
N ASP A 28 -13.89 -0.93 29.35
CA ASP A 28 -14.57 -1.97 30.12
C ASP A 28 -15.56 -2.75 29.23
N ARG A 29 -15.81 -4.00 29.61
CA ARG A 29 -16.91 -4.81 29.07
C ARG A 29 -18.13 -4.67 29.97
N ASP A 30 -19.31 -4.52 29.38
CA ASP A 30 -20.43 -5.40 29.68
C ASP A 30 -21.57 -5.27 28.65
N GLY A 31 -22.20 -6.39 28.32
CA GLY A 31 -23.43 -6.37 27.53
C GLY A 31 -23.74 -7.62 26.69
N ILE A 32 -24.80 -7.48 25.91
CA ILE A 32 -25.72 -8.53 25.42
C ILE A 32 -26.55 -7.95 24.24
N ILE A 33 -27.31 -8.70 23.42
CA ILE A 33 -27.65 -10.14 23.41
C ILE A 33 -27.44 -10.67 21.97
N GLY A 34 -27.12 -11.96 21.81
CA GLY A 34 -27.05 -12.62 20.49
C GLY A 34 -28.33 -13.35 20.05
N SER A 35 -28.26 -14.06 18.92
CA SER A 35 -29.31 -14.96 18.43
C SER A 35 -28.74 -16.22 17.79
N THR A 36 -29.35 -17.38 18.07
CA THR A 36 -28.91 -18.68 17.55
C THR A 36 -29.58 -18.97 16.20
N ILE A 37 -28.80 -19.26 15.17
CA ILE A 37 -29.30 -19.74 13.87
C ILE A 37 -29.19 -21.28 13.86
N PRO A 38 -30.28 -22.04 13.58
CA PRO A 38 -30.23 -23.50 13.58
C PRO A 38 -29.47 -24.01 12.36
N SER A 39 -28.46 -24.87 12.59
CA SER A 39 -27.75 -25.56 11.54
C SER A 39 -28.61 -26.65 10.90
N LYS A 40 -28.60 -26.70 9.57
CA LYS A 40 -29.05 -27.87 8.80
C LYS A 40 -28.10 -28.15 7.65
N ASP A 41 -27.53 -29.36 7.67
CA ASP A 41 -27.10 -30.13 6.51
C ASP A 41 -26.22 -29.43 5.46
N LEU A 42 -25.05 -28.92 5.89
CA LEU A 42 -23.87 -28.88 5.02
C LEU A 42 -22.77 -29.75 5.61
N ASN A 43 -22.59 -30.95 5.05
CA ASN A 43 -21.49 -31.86 5.41
C ASN A 43 -20.19 -31.44 4.71
N MET A 44 -19.81 -30.16 4.90
CA MET A 44 -18.55 -29.61 4.41
C MET A 44 -17.43 -30.09 5.33
N THR A 45 -16.46 -30.83 4.78
CA THR A 45 -15.23 -31.16 5.49
C THR A 45 -14.59 -29.88 6.00
N ILE A 46 -14.47 -29.74 7.32
CA ILE A 46 -13.78 -28.60 7.94
C ILE A 46 -12.29 -28.79 7.66
N GLN A 47 -11.85 -28.27 6.51
CA GLN A 47 -10.44 -28.08 6.21
C GLN A 47 -9.94 -27.03 7.21
N GLU A 48 -9.21 -27.47 8.25
CA GLU A 48 -8.76 -26.60 9.34
C GLU A 48 -8.02 -25.39 8.75
N LEU A 49 -8.59 -24.21 8.95
CA LEU A 49 -8.03 -22.96 8.44
C LEU A 49 -6.74 -22.69 9.23
N ILE A 50 -5.59 -22.78 8.56
CA ILE A 50 -4.30 -22.65 9.25
C ILE A 50 -4.10 -21.18 9.61
N VAL A 51 -4.34 -20.88 10.89
CA VAL A 51 -4.20 -19.54 11.45
C VAL A 51 -2.78 -19.32 11.95
N GLN A 52 -2.15 -18.24 11.50
CA GLN A 52 -0.86 -17.76 12.02
C GLN A 52 -1.09 -16.50 12.85
N LYS A 53 -0.32 -16.33 13.94
CA LYS A 53 -0.41 -15.13 14.79
C LYS A 53 0.97 -14.55 15.07
N THR A 54 1.11 -13.24 14.90
CA THR A 54 2.35 -12.52 15.21
C THR A 54 2.47 -12.20 16.70
N GLY A 55 3.69 -11.88 17.16
CA GLY A 55 3.93 -11.37 18.51
C GLY A 55 3.13 -10.09 18.79
N ASP A 56 2.99 -9.22 17.78
CA ASP A 56 2.25 -7.95 17.84
C ASP A 56 0.72 -8.10 17.70
N GLY A 57 0.21 -9.33 17.80
CA GLY A 57 -1.22 -9.64 17.92
C GLY A 57 -1.98 -9.88 16.62
N ASP A 58 -1.42 -9.54 15.46
CA ASP A 58 -2.08 -9.73 14.15
C ASP A 58 -2.33 -11.22 13.88
N VAL A 59 -3.50 -11.51 13.29
CA VAL A 59 -3.96 -12.85 12.96
C VAL A 59 -4.10 -12.96 11.44
N TYR A 60 -3.43 -13.93 10.85
CA TYR A 60 -3.42 -14.21 9.42
C TYR A 60 -4.03 -15.58 9.14
N ASP A 61 -4.90 -15.63 8.15
CA ASP A 61 -5.46 -16.87 7.62
C ASP A 61 -4.63 -17.33 6.42
N CYS A 62 -4.05 -18.53 6.49
CA CYS A 62 -3.33 -19.14 5.37
C CYS A 62 -4.35 -19.75 4.39
N VAL A 63 -4.75 -18.95 3.41
CA VAL A 63 -5.76 -19.32 2.41
C VAL A 63 -5.06 -19.99 1.22
N ASP A 64 -5.65 -21.10 0.73
CA ASP A 64 -5.28 -21.74 -0.54
C ASP A 64 -5.24 -20.69 -1.67
N ILE A 65 -4.15 -20.66 -2.44
CA ILE A 65 -3.91 -19.61 -3.45
C ILE A 65 -5.03 -19.52 -4.51
N TYR A 66 -5.74 -20.61 -4.80
CA TYR A 66 -6.88 -20.65 -5.73
C TYR A 66 -8.23 -20.34 -5.07
N LYS A 67 -8.29 -20.26 -3.73
CA LYS A 67 -9.48 -19.88 -2.93
C LYS A 67 -9.38 -18.45 -2.38
N GLN A 68 -8.35 -17.70 -2.75
CA GLN A 68 -8.11 -16.35 -2.23
C GLN A 68 -9.21 -15.34 -2.61
N PRO A 69 -9.41 -14.25 -1.83
CA PRO A 69 -10.53 -13.32 -2.01
C PRO A 69 -10.70 -12.75 -3.44
N ALA A 70 -9.62 -12.58 -4.20
CA ALA A 70 -9.68 -12.10 -5.59
C ALA A 70 -10.45 -13.02 -6.55
N MET A 71 -10.47 -14.33 -6.31
CA MET A 71 -11.18 -15.28 -7.19
C MET A 71 -12.71 -15.15 -7.12
N ASN A 72 -13.24 -14.43 -6.12
CA ASN A 72 -14.64 -14.05 -6.04
C ASN A 72 -15.03 -12.93 -7.02
N HIS A 73 -14.06 -12.29 -7.70
CA HIS A 73 -14.36 -11.22 -8.66
C HIS A 73 -15.04 -11.80 -9.92
N PRO A 74 -16.16 -11.22 -10.42
CA PRO A 74 -16.86 -11.76 -11.58
C PRO A 74 -15.98 -11.98 -12.83
N LEU A 75 -15.01 -11.08 -13.07
CA LEU A 75 -14.07 -11.17 -14.19
C LEU A 75 -12.86 -12.09 -13.93
N LEU A 76 -12.66 -12.59 -12.70
CA LEU A 76 -11.56 -13.48 -12.32
C LEU A 76 -11.99 -14.94 -12.13
N LYS A 77 -13.25 -15.28 -12.41
CA LYS A 77 -13.70 -16.68 -12.52
C LYS A 77 -12.80 -17.43 -13.51
N ASN A 78 -12.26 -18.56 -13.08
CA ASN A 78 -11.33 -19.41 -13.83
C ASN A 78 -10.03 -18.68 -14.28
N HIS A 79 -9.61 -17.61 -13.59
CA HIS A 79 -8.37 -16.90 -13.90
C HIS A 79 -7.15 -17.77 -13.55
N ILE A 80 -6.24 -17.96 -14.51
CA ILE A 80 -5.00 -18.70 -14.31
C ILE A 80 -4.01 -17.80 -13.55
N ILE A 81 -3.61 -18.23 -12.35
CA ILE A 81 -2.71 -17.48 -11.50
C ILE A 81 -1.29 -17.54 -12.08
N GLN A 82 -0.76 -16.39 -12.49
CA GLN A 82 0.67 -16.19 -12.72
C GLN A 82 1.37 -16.07 -11.36
N MET A 83 2.47 -16.80 -11.15
CA MET A 83 3.28 -16.68 -9.92
C MET A 83 4.35 -15.59 -10.03
N GLU A 84 4.78 -15.26 -11.25
CA GLU A 84 5.79 -14.26 -11.57
C GLU A 84 5.38 -13.46 -12.82
N PRO A 85 5.85 -12.20 -12.97
CA PRO A 85 5.70 -11.44 -14.21
C PRO A 85 6.49 -12.07 -15.36
N SER A 86 6.03 -11.88 -16.59
CA SER A 86 6.74 -12.34 -17.79
C SER A 86 8.04 -11.57 -18.07
N SER A 87 8.15 -10.34 -17.55
CA SER A 87 9.36 -9.53 -17.55
C SER A 87 9.27 -8.40 -16.53
N TYR A 88 10.36 -8.13 -15.80
CA TYR A 88 10.52 -6.89 -15.03
C TYR A 88 10.93 -5.73 -15.97
N PRO A 89 10.76 -4.45 -15.55
CA PRO A 89 11.22 -3.30 -16.31
C PRO A 89 12.74 -3.26 -16.50
N LEU A 90 13.18 -2.57 -17.56
CA LEU A 90 14.59 -2.44 -17.93
C LEU A 90 15.28 -1.31 -17.15
N ASP A 91 16.61 -1.33 -17.15
CA ASP A 91 17.49 -0.36 -16.47
C ASP A 91 17.22 -0.21 -14.96
N LEU A 92 16.76 -1.29 -14.33
CA LEU A 92 16.80 -1.44 -12.88
C LEU A 92 18.26 -1.52 -12.40
N ASP A 93 18.82 -0.38 -11.97
CA ASP A 93 20.11 -0.30 -11.27
C ASP A 93 20.03 -0.88 -9.85
N ILE A 94 19.79 -2.19 -9.81
CA ILE A 94 19.71 -3.02 -8.62
C ILE A 94 21.04 -2.96 -7.86
N GLN A 95 22.18 -2.82 -8.54
CA GLN A 95 23.48 -2.74 -7.86
C GLN A 95 23.60 -1.46 -7.01
N SER A 96 23.20 -0.29 -7.53
CA SER A 96 23.12 0.94 -6.75
C SER A 96 22.12 0.85 -5.60
N ILE A 97 20.97 0.19 -5.81
CA ILE A 97 19.96 0.01 -4.75
C ILE A 97 20.45 -0.95 -3.65
N LEU A 98 21.02 -2.10 -4.02
CA LEU A 98 21.56 -3.10 -3.10
C LEU A 98 22.76 -2.57 -2.30
N SER A 99 23.69 -1.87 -2.97
CA SER A 99 24.89 -1.27 -2.36
C SER A 99 24.60 0.01 -1.56
N SER A 100 23.41 0.60 -1.70
CA SER A 100 23.04 1.76 -0.90
C SER A 100 22.77 1.39 0.56
N ASN A 101 23.27 2.23 1.47
CA ASN A 101 22.97 2.19 2.89
C ASN A 101 21.53 2.72 3.16
N ILE A 102 20.55 2.00 2.63
CA ILE A 102 19.14 2.15 2.98
C ILE A 102 18.83 1.20 4.12
N SER A 103 18.28 1.77 5.20
CA SER A 103 17.61 0.99 6.24
C SER A 103 16.20 0.65 5.75
N GLU A 104 16.00 -0.59 5.29
CA GLU A 104 14.69 -1.08 4.87
C GLU A 104 13.84 -1.50 6.07
N SER A 105 12.56 -1.15 6.03
CA SER A 105 11.52 -1.76 6.85
C SER A 105 11.00 -3.05 6.19
N ASN A 106 10.35 -3.91 6.98
CA ASN A 106 9.91 -5.22 6.56
C ASN A 106 8.42 -5.45 6.87
N PHE A 107 7.75 -6.15 5.95
CA PHE A 107 6.50 -6.85 6.21
C PHE A 107 6.73 -8.03 7.17
N PRO A 108 5.68 -8.53 7.84
CA PRO A 108 5.77 -9.73 8.67
C PRO A 108 6.08 -10.98 7.83
N ASP A 109 7.06 -11.77 8.26
CA ASP A 109 7.34 -13.10 7.73
C ASP A 109 6.36 -14.11 8.35
N ILE A 110 5.39 -14.58 7.56
CA ILE A 110 4.34 -15.49 8.02
C ILE A 110 4.52 -16.86 7.37
N LYS A 111 4.68 -17.89 8.20
CA LYS A 111 5.00 -19.25 7.76
C LYS A 111 3.74 -20.04 7.35
N CYS A 112 3.04 -19.53 6.34
CA CYS A 112 1.97 -20.26 5.68
C CYS A 112 2.52 -21.43 4.84
N PRO A 113 1.86 -22.61 4.83
CA PRO A 113 2.28 -23.76 4.03
C PRO A 113 2.38 -23.48 2.52
N THR A 114 3.22 -24.25 1.83
CA THR A 114 3.32 -24.26 0.36
C THR A 114 1.95 -24.44 -0.30
N GLY A 115 1.60 -23.57 -1.26
CA GLY A 115 0.28 -23.52 -1.90
C GLY A 115 -0.75 -22.63 -1.19
N THR A 116 -0.43 -22.07 -0.02
CA THR A 116 -1.25 -21.09 0.69
C THR A 116 -0.55 -19.72 0.81
N ILE A 117 -1.34 -18.68 1.04
CA ILE A 117 -0.90 -17.29 1.22
C ILE A 117 -1.51 -16.68 2.49
N PRO A 118 -0.81 -15.81 3.23
CA PRO A 118 -1.38 -15.13 4.41
C PRO A 118 -2.31 -13.99 3.97
N ILE A 119 -3.55 -14.05 4.43
CA ILE A 119 -4.55 -12.96 4.36
C ILE A 119 -4.75 -12.41 5.78
N LEU A 120 -4.62 -11.10 5.98
CA LEU A 120 -4.88 -10.47 7.29
C LEU A 120 -6.37 -10.58 7.65
N ARG A 121 -6.67 -11.03 8.87
CA ARG A 121 -8.04 -11.04 9.39
C ARG A 121 -8.39 -9.68 9.98
N HIS A 122 -9.22 -8.92 9.28
CA HIS A 122 -9.80 -7.67 9.79
C HIS A 122 -10.98 -7.97 10.74
N ASN A 123 -11.03 -7.27 11.88
CA ASN A 123 -12.13 -7.37 12.85
C ASN A 123 -13.18 -6.24 12.73
N SER A 124 -13.00 -5.31 11.77
CA SER A 124 -13.81 -4.10 11.63
C SER A 124 -14.95 -4.27 10.62
N SER A 125 -16.19 -4.33 11.10
CA SER A 125 -17.37 -4.07 10.29
C SER A 125 -17.48 -2.57 9.96
N GLU A 126 -17.68 -2.24 8.69
CA GLU A 126 -18.17 -0.92 8.20
C GLU A 126 -17.32 0.33 8.49
N ALA A 127 -16.00 0.24 8.36
CA ALA A 127 -15.15 1.43 8.22
C ALA A 127 -15.46 2.18 6.89
N HIS A 128 -15.86 3.46 6.97
CA HIS A 128 -16.16 4.29 5.79
C HIS A 128 -14.93 4.50 4.90
N MET A 129 -14.95 3.98 3.67
CA MET A 129 -13.77 3.87 2.79
C MET A 129 -13.24 5.23 2.23
N PRO A 130 -11.91 5.46 2.28
CA PRO A 130 -11.22 6.56 1.62
C PRO A 130 -10.87 6.36 0.11
N ASN A 131 -10.11 7.30 -0.48
CA ASN A 131 -9.90 7.45 -1.93
C ASN A 131 -8.43 7.62 -2.40
N GLY A 132 -7.57 6.63 -2.18
CA GLY A 132 -6.12 6.66 -2.54
C GLY A 132 -5.61 5.24 -2.81
N GLY A 133 -4.36 5.02 -3.24
CA GLY A 133 -3.90 3.70 -3.70
C GLY A 133 -3.08 2.90 -2.68
N SER A 134 -1.88 2.47 -3.06
CA SER A 134 -1.03 1.57 -2.24
C SER A 134 0.01 2.33 -1.41
N GLN A 135 0.05 2.09 -0.10
CA GLN A 135 0.63 3.01 0.87
C GLN A 135 0.90 2.42 2.25
N GLU A 136 1.88 2.99 2.98
CA GLU A 136 1.88 2.91 4.45
C GLU A 136 0.76 3.78 5.03
N GLU A 137 -0.06 3.28 5.95
CA GLU A 137 -1.05 4.11 6.63
C GLU A 137 -1.17 3.73 8.11
N VAL A 138 -1.59 4.70 8.93
CA VAL A 138 -2.07 4.49 10.30
C VAL A 138 -3.56 4.83 10.28
N TRP A 139 -4.41 3.81 10.24
CA TRP A 139 -5.87 3.98 10.12
C TRP A 139 -6.61 3.22 11.26
N PRO A 140 -6.73 3.81 12.46
CA PRO A 140 -7.14 3.07 13.66
C PRO A 140 -8.58 2.55 13.63
N SER A 141 -9.48 3.22 12.92
CA SER A 141 -10.88 2.78 12.74
C SER A 141 -11.08 1.62 11.75
N PHE A 142 -10.03 1.21 11.05
CA PHE A 142 -10.02 0.09 10.10
C PHE A 142 -9.09 -1.04 10.56
N SER A 143 -7.89 -0.67 10.99
CA SER A 143 -6.87 -1.62 11.46
C SER A 143 -7.04 -2.00 12.94
N GLY A 144 -7.85 -1.27 13.71
CA GLY A 144 -8.04 -1.45 15.14
C GLY A 144 -6.86 -1.00 16.00
N ASP A 145 -5.81 -0.44 15.40
CA ASP A 145 -4.58 -0.04 16.07
C ASP A 145 -3.87 1.18 15.43
N ASN A 146 -2.91 1.73 16.16
CA ASN A 146 -2.11 2.90 15.76
C ASN A 146 -0.77 2.50 15.10
N PHE A 147 -0.69 1.30 14.50
CA PHE A 147 0.54 0.83 13.85
C PHE A 147 0.58 1.21 12.37
N VAL A 148 1.80 1.35 11.85
CA VAL A 148 2.06 1.57 10.42
C VAL A 148 1.84 0.26 9.67
N ARG A 149 0.98 0.27 8.67
CA ARG A 149 0.58 -0.91 7.91
C ARG A 149 0.62 -0.64 6.42
N PHE A 150 1.00 -1.63 5.62
CA PHE A 150 1.02 -1.48 4.17
C PHE A 150 -0.33 -1.86 3.56
N HIS A 151 -1.13 -0.85 3.27
CA HIS A 151 -2.40 -1.04 2.61
C HIS A 151 -2.24 -0.95 1.10
N ILE A 152 -3.11 -1.65 0.37
CA ILE A 152 -3.31 -1.45 -1.07
C ILE A 152 -4.72 -0.97 -1.33
N ARG A 153 -4.88 -0.10 -2.33
CA ARG A 153 -6.17 0.17 -2.94
C ARG A 153 -6.06 0.36 -4.44
N TRP A 154 -7.14 -0.04 -5.10
CA TRP A 154 -7.39 0.18 -6.51
C TRP A 154 -8.84 0.67 -6.71
N VAL A 155 -9.18 1.01 -7.95
CA VAL A 155 -10.56 1.25 -8.39
C VAL A 155 -10.78 0.37 -9.61
N ASP A 156 -11.87 -0.41 -9.63
CA ASP A 156 -12.21 -1.27 -10.77
C ASP A 156 -12.99 -0.51 -11.86
N SER A 157 -13.29 -1.18 -12.98
CA SER A 157 -14.16 -0.67 -14.06
C SER A 157 -15.62 -0.47 -13.66
N SER A 158 -16.04 -0.93 -12.48
CA SER A 158 -17.34 -0.54 -11.87
C SER A 158 -17.26 0.77 -11.07
N ASN A 159 -16.11 1.44 -11.12
CA ASN A 159 -15.75 2.64 -10.37
C ASN A 159 -15.85 2.45 -8.84
N LYS A 160 -15.68 1.21 -8.35
CA LYS A 160 -15.72 0.91 -6.92
C LYS A 160 -14.32 0.94 -6.31
N PRO A 161 -14.11 1.70 -5.22
CA PRO A 161 -12.85 1.65 -4.49
C PRO A 161 -12.74 0.31 -3.76
N CYS A 162 -11.55 -0.28 -3.74
CA CYS A 162 -11.29 -1.47 -2.95
C CYS A 162 -10.01 -1.37 -2.13
N TYR A 163 -10.04 -1.80 -0.86
CA TYR A 163 -8.90 -1.84 0.05
C TYR A 163 -8.51 -3.27 0.42
N ASP A 164 -7.21 -3.56 0.42
CA ASP A 164 -6.58 -4.82 0.82
C ASP A 164 -7.26 -6.06 0.23
N PHE A 165 -7.95 -6.84 1.06
CA PHE A 165 -8.71 -8.03 0.68
C PHE A 165 -10.21 -7.91 1.00
N ASN A 166 -10.69 -6.72 1.38
CA ASN A 166 -12.09 -6.49 1.72
C ASN A 166 -13.03 -6.56 0.50
N CYS A 167 -12.46 -6.67 -0.69
CA CYS A 167 -13.18 -6.89 -1.93
C CYS A 167 -12.28 -7.58 -2.97
N PRO A 168 -12.87 -8.27 -3.97
CA PRO A 168 -12.10 -9.10 -4.89
C PRO A 168 -11.33 -8.28 -5.95
N GLY A 169 -10.05 -8.61 -6.19
CA GLY A 169 -9.31 -8.10 -7.36
C GLY A 169 -7.80 -8.36 -7.33
N PHE A 170 -7.14 -8.01 -6.23
CA PHE A 170 -5.69 -8.21 -6.10
C PHE A 170 -5.32 -9.68 -5.87
N VAL A 171 -4.64 -10.29 -6.85
CA VAL A 171 -4.16 -11.67 -6.77
C VAL A 171 -2.81 -11.67 -6.05
N GLN A 172 -2.81 -11.97 -4.75
CA GLN A 172 -1.57 -12.20 -3.99
C GLN A 172 -0.97 -13.56 -4.38
N VAL A 173 0.35 -13.58 -4.53
CA VAL A 173 1.14 -14.77 -4.87
C VAL A 173 2.22 -15.07 -3.82
N SER A 174 2.49 -14.10 -2.95
CA SER A 174 3.54 -14.18 -1.94
C SER A 174 3.05 -14.84 -0.64
N GLN A 175 3.95 -15.60 -0.01
CA GLN A 175 3.80 -16.10 1.35
C GLN A 175 4.14 -15.05 2.43
N LEU A 176 4.66 -13.88 2.03
CA LEU A 176 4.85 -12.75 2.94
C LEU A 176 3.50 -12.07 3.22
N ALA A 177 3.26 -11.64 4.46
CA ALA A 177 2.09 -10.84 4.82
C ALA A 177 2.27 -9.37 4.41
N GLY A 178 2.47 -9.15 3.10
CA GLY A 178 2.76 -7.83 2.56
C GLY A 178 1.61 -6.83 2.72
N ILE A 179 0.37 -7.31 2.68
CA ILE A 179 -0.82 -6.46 2.52
C ILE A 179 -1.62 -6.42 3.83
N GLY A 180 -2.03 -5.21 4.25
CA GLY A 180 -2.62 -4.90 5.56
C GLY A 180 -1.66 -5.04 6.76
N GLY A 181 -0.53 -5.75 6.57
CA GLY A 181 0.40 -6.11 7.63
C GLY A 181 1.25 -4.96 8.16
N LYS A 182 1.63 -5.07 9.43
CA LYS A 182 2.49 -4.11 10.14
C LYS A 182 3.88 -4.03 9.51
N ILE A 183 4.33 -2.81 9.18
CA ILE A 183 5.70 -2.56 8.73
C ILE A 183 6.60 -2.27 9.93
N THR A 184 7.72 -3.00 10.05
CA THR A 184 8.69 -2.81 11.14
C THR A 184 10.15 -2.97 10.68
N PRO A 185 11.12 -2.28 11.29
CA PRO A 185 10.96 -1.13 12.21
C PRO A 185 10.43 0.11 11.48
N VAL A 186 9.99 1.13 12.23
CA VAL A 186 9.51 2.41 11.70
C VAL A 186 10.52 3.54 11.96
N SER A 187 10.43 4.62 11.17
CA SER A 187 11.29 5.81 11.33
C SER A 187 11.12 6.51 12.68
N ILE A 188 12.24 6.98 13.25
CA ILE A 188 12.28 7.71 14.53
C ILE A 188 12.71 9.15 14.26
N TYR A 189 11.97 10.13 14.79
CA TYR A 189 12.30 11.55 14.63
C TYR A 189 13.69 11.87 15.20
N ASN A 190 14.52 12.54 14.39
CA ASN A 190 15.94 12.84 14.62
C ASN A 190 16.84 11.60 14.82
N GLY A 191 16.31 10.39 14.56
CA GLY A 191 16.98 9.10 14.76
C GLY A 191 17.22 8.34 13.44
N PRO A 192 17.21 6.99 13.47
CA PRO A 192 17.21 6.17 12.27
C PRO A 192 15.94 6.43 11.43
N GLN A 193 16.13 6.61 10.12
CA GLN A 193 15.05 6.72 9.15
C GLN A 193 15.03 5.47 8.28
N TYR A 194 13.90 4.78 8.28
CA TYR A 194 13.64 3.60 7.47
C TYR A 194 12.65 3.93 6.34
N ILE A 195 12.71 3.17 5.24
CA ILE A 195 11.75 3.22 4.14
C ILE A 195 11.36 1.78 3.75
N ILE A 196 10.30 1.61 2.98
CA ILE A 196 10.08 0.38 2.22
C ILE A 196 10.24 0.63 0.71
N THR A 197 11.12 -0.13 0.06
CA THR A 197 11.30 -0.04 -1.39
C THR A 197 10.33 -1.01 -2.09
N VAL A 198 9.34 -0.45 -2.79
CA VAL A 198 8.36 -1.19 -3.61
C VAL A 198 8.42 -0.78 -5.08
N MET A 199 7.95 -1.66 -5.97
CA MET A 199 7.84 -1.44 -7.40
C MET A 199 6.41 -1.77 -7.85
N LEU A 200 5.72 -0.79 -8.44
CA LEU A 200 4.46 -0.95 -9.15
C LEU A 200 4.75 -0.78 -10.65
N PHE A 201 4.46 -1.81 -11.45
CA PHE A 201 4.74 -1.79 -12.89
C PHE A 201 3.70 -2.61 -13.67
N GLN A 202 3.61 -2.37 -14.98
CA GLN A 202 2.77 -3.17 -15.86
C GLN A 202 3.61 -4.24 -16.59
N ASP A 203 3.13 -5.48 -16.61
CA ASP A 203 3.67 -6.54 -17.46
C ASP A 203 3.45 -6.20 -18.95
N ARG A 204 4.51 -6.23 -19.76
CA ARG A 204 4.43 -5.87 -21.20
C ARG A 204 3.59 -6.84 -22.02
N LYS A 205 3.52 -8.11 -21.61
CA LYS A 205 2.87 -9.24 -22.32
C LYS A 205 1.44 -9.46 -21.86
N THR A 206 1.18 -9.45 -20.54
CA THR A 206 -0.16 -9.74 -19.97
C THR A 206 -0.95 -8.50 -19.61
N LYS A 207 -0.31 -7.32 -19.60
CA LYS A 207 -0.89 -6.02 -19.20
C LYS A 207 -1.32 -5.92 -17.73
N ASP A 208 -1.04 -6.96 -16.96
CA ASP A 208 -1.36 -7.03 -15.54
C ASP A 208 -0.42 -6.11 -14.74
N TRP A 209 -0.97 -5.47 -13.71
CA TRP A 209 -0.22 -4.55 -12.84
C TRP A 209 0.38 -5.31 -11.68
N TRP A 210 1.70 -5.48 -11.68
CA TRP A 210 2.44 -6.19 -10.66
C TRP A 210 2.92 -5.25 -9.57
N LEU A 211 2.78 -5.71 -8.33
CA LEU A 211 3.36 -5.11 -7.14
C LEU A 211 4.46 -6.04 -6.60
N ALA A 212 5.68 -5.52 -6.50
CA ALA A 212 6.83 -6.24 -5.96
C ALA A 212 7.51 -5.43 -4.85
N ARG A 213 8.19 -6.11 -3.92
CA ARG A 213 9.06 -5.48 -2.91
C ARG A 213 10.53 -5.68 -3.26
N LEU A 214 11.40 -4.80 -2.76
CA LEU A 214 12.83 -5.07 -2.70
C LEU A 214 13.08 -6.33 -1.84
N ASP A 215 13.93 -7.20 -2.37
CA ASP A 215 14.39 -8.43 -1.74
C ASP A 215 15.85 -8.64 -2.11
N LYS A 216 16.76 -8.33 -1.17
CA LYS A 216 18.21 -8.47 -1.37
C LYS A 216 18.68 -9.93 -1.50
N SER A 217 17.79 -10.93 -1.30
CA SER A 217 18.06 -12.35 -1.56
C SER A 217 17.59 -12.85 -2.94
N SER A 218 16.79 -12.06 -3.66
CA SER A 218 16.36 -12.37 -5.03
C SER A 218 17.48 -12.07 -6.03
N ALA A 219 17.68 -12.94 -7.02
CA ALA A 219 18.60 -12.69 -8.14
C ALA A 219 18.20 -11.47 -8.98
N ILE A 220 16.93 -11.06 -8.93
CA ILE A 220 16.39 -9.86 -9.59
C ILE A 220 16.39 -8.65 -8.62
N GLY A 221 16.82 -8.82 -7.36
CA GLY A 221 16.74 -7.82 -6.30
C GLY A 221 15.32 -7.49 -5.82
N TYR A 222 14.30 -8.08 -6.44
CA TYR A 222 12.87 -7.88 -6.14
C TYR A 222 12.13 -9.22 -6.06
N ARG A 223 11.05 -9.25 -5.27
CA ARG A 223 10.13 -10.39 -5.13
C ARG A 223 8.68 -9.93 -5.31
N PRO A 224 7.83 -10.62 -6.10
CA PRO A 224 6.44 -10.23 -6.26
C PRO A 224 5.66 -10.39 -4.94
N LEU A 225 4.73 -9.48 -4.70
CA LEU A 225 3.69 -9.59 -3.68
C LEU A 225 2.42 -10.18 -4.30
N GLY A 226 2.01 -9.60 -5.43
CA GLY A 226 0.81 -9.96 -6.18
C GLY A 226 0.58 -9.01 -7.34
N TYR A 227 -0.57 -9.13 -7.99
CA TYR A 227 -0.91 -8.32 -9.17
C TYR A 227 -2.42 -8.09 -9.33
N TRP A 228 -2.76 -7.05 -10.07
CA TRP A 228 -4.11 -6.82 -10.58
C TRP A 228 -4.19 -7.22 -12.05
N PRO A 229 -5.01 -8.22 -12.41
CA PRO A 229 -5.28 -8.54 -13.81
C PRO A 229 -5.79 -7.32 -14.59
N SER A 230 -5.20 -7.04 -15.75
CA SER A 230 -5.47 -5.91 -16.66
C SER A 230 -6.96 -5.61 -16.82
N LYS A 231 -7.74 -6.64 -17.13
CA LYS A 231 -9.21 -6.68 -17.28
C LYS A 231 -10.03 -6.18 -16.09
N LEU A 232 -9.43 -5.86 -14.94
CA LEU A 232 -10.12 -5.20 -13.82
C LEU A 232 -10.33 -3.68 -14.02
N PHE A 233 -9.59 -3.08 -14.96
CA PHE A 233 -9.57 -1.64 -15.19
C PHE A 233 -10.10 -1.31 -16.59
N ASP A 234 -10.43 -0.04 -16.83
CA ASP A 234 -10.64 0.48 -18.18
C ASP A 234 -9.39 1.24 -18.67
N THR A 235 -9.10 2.39 -18.06
CA THR A 235 -8.00 3.28 -18.47
C THR A 235 -6.61 2.69 -18.21
N LEU A 236 -6.45 1.94 -17.12
CA LEU A 236 -5.17 1.35 -16.73
C LEU A 236 -4.80 0.08 -17.52
N GLN A 237 -5.66 -0.42 -18.42
CA GLN A 237 -5.28 -1.54 -19.31
C GLN A 237 -4.06 -1.21 -20.17
N GLU A 238 -3.92 0.04 -20.61
CA GLU A 238 -2.81 0.45 -21.49
C GLU A 238 -1.56 0.92 -20.75
N LYS A 239 -1.74 1.83 -19.78
CA LYS A 239 -0.71 2.65 -19.13
C LYS A 239 -1.30 3.45 -17.96
N ALA A 240 -0.46 3.96 -17.07
CA ALA A 240 -0.83 5.04 -16.15
C ALA A 240 -0.59 6.42 -16.80
N THR A 241 -1.52 7.37 -16.62
CA THR A 241 -1.41 8.76 -17.11
C THR A 241 -0.74 9.69 -16.09
N TYR A 242 -0.90 9.38 -14.80
CA TYR A 242 -0.34 10.12 -13.67
C TYR A 242 0.27 9.15 -12.66
N ALA A 243 1.25 9.63 -11.89
CA ALA A 243 1.80 8.95 -10.73
C ALA A 243 2.11 10.00 -9.64
N PHE A 244 1.83 9.66 -8.39
CA PHE A 244 1.94 10.58 -7.25
C PHE A 244 2.70 9.91 -6.10
N TRP A 245 3.48 10.70 -5.37
CA TRP A 245 4.22 10.28 -4.17
C TRP A 245 4.11 11.36 -3.10
N GLY A 246 4.00 10.94 -1.84
CA GLY A 246 3.96 11.83 -0.69
C GLY A 246 3.18 11.21 0.46
N GLY A 247 2.39 12.02 1.13
CA GLY A 247 1.47 11.60 2.18
C GLY A 247 0.17 12.39 2.13
N TRP A 248 -0.78 11.99 2.95
CA TRP A 248 -2.09 12.62 3.04
C TRP A 248 -2.66 12.52 4.46
N VAL A 249 -3.80 13.16 4.71
CA VAL A 249 -4.62 12.93 5.91
C VAL A 249 -6.09 12.86 5.53
N ARG A 250 -6.85 12.00 6.20
CA ARG A 250 -8.31 11.94 6.10
C ARG A 250 -8.92 11.38 7.38
N GLY A 251 -10.11 11.86 7.71
CA GLY A 251 -10.90 11.43 8.87
C GLY A 251 -12.14 12.33 8.99
N PRO A 252 -13.15 11.96 9.80
CA PRO A 252 -14.34 12.80 10.00
C PRO A 252 -14.00 14.15 10.66
N THR A 253 -12.96 14.18 11.49
CA THR A 253 -12.49 15.39 12.19
C THR A 253 -11.53 16.26 11.37
N VAL A 254 -10.99 15.76 10.23
CA VAL A 254 -9.82 16.37 9.56
C VAL A 254 -10.03 17.83 9.13
N SER A 255 -11.27 18.26 8.96
CA SER A 255 -11.62 19.66 8.68
C SER A 255 -11.38 20.60 9.87
N LEU A 256 -11.60 20.12 11.09
CA LEU A 256 -11.58 20.87 12.36
C LEU A 256 -10.31 20.60 13.19
N ASP A 257 -9.97 19.32 13.36
CA ASP A 257 -8.81 18.82 14.10
C ASP A 257 -8.01 17.87 13.18
N PRO A 258 -7.00 18.41 12.45
CA PRO A 258 -6.26 17.65 11.45
C PRO A 258 -5.08 16.92 12.13
N PRO A 259 -4.90 15.60 11.92
CA PRO A 259 -3.86 14.85 12.62
C PRO A 259 -2.46 15.15 12.05
N PRO A 260 -1.38 14.96 12.84
CA PRO A 260 -0.02 15.07 12.32
C PRO A 260 0.26 14.09 11.17
N MET A 261 1.01 14.53 10.16
CA MET A 261 1.36 13.75 8.97
C MET A 261 2.86 13.45 8.95
N GLY A 262 3.19 12.18 8.69
CA GLY A 262 4.54 11.69 8.95
C GLY A 262 4.87 11.85 10.44
N SER A 263 6.11 12.24 10.75
CA SER A 263 6.57 12.54 12.11
C SER A 263 5.81 13.66 12.85
N GLY A 264 4.89 14.37 12.19
CA GLY A 264 4.28 15.60 12.72
C GLY A 264 5.13 16.85 12.50
N HIS A 265 6.29 16.74 11.85
CA HIS A 265 7.17 17.88 11.55
C HIS A 265 7.07 18.33 10.10
N PHE A 266 7.30 19.63 9.85
CA PHE A 266 7.25 20.21 8.50
C PHE A 266 8.39 19.68 7.60
N ALA A 267 8.10 19.55 6.31
CA ALA A 267 8.99 19.00 5.28
C ALA A 267 10.37 19.66 5.23
N LYS A 268 10.44 20.97 5.50
CA LYS A 268 11.67 21.77 5.57
C LYS A 268 12.70 21.26 6.57
N GLU A 269 12.28 20.50 7.58
CA GLU A 269 13.20 19.88 8.53
C GLU A 269 14.00 18.70 7.94
N GLY A 270 13.56 18.14 6.81
CA GLY A 270 14.36 17.26 5.96
C GLY A 270 14.73 15.90 6.56
N TYR A 271 15.91 15.40 6.21
CA TYR A 271 16.36 14.04 6.50
C TYR A 271 16.41 13.73 8.01
N ARG A 272 15.98 12.51 8.40
CA ARG A 272 15.70 12.05 9.77
C ARG A 272 14.56 12.76 10.50
N LYS A 273 13.96 13.81 9.94
CA LYS A 273 12.97 14.64 10.63
C LYS A 273 11.60 14.64 9.98
N ALA A 274 11.53 14.95 8.69
CA ALA A 274 10.31 14.86 7.89
C ALA A 274 10.13 13.45 7.31
N ALA A 275 8.90 13.12 6.89
CA ALA A 275 8.68 11.93 6.07
C ALA A 275 9.25 12.16 4.65
N LEU A 276 9.64 11.08 3.98
CA LEU A 276 10.49 11.10 2.80
C LEU A 276 10.06 10.01 1.83
N VAL A 277 9.75 10.38 0.58
CA VAL A 277 9.82 9.43 -0.54
C VAL A 277 11.09 9.72 -1.32
N LYS A 278 11.92 8.70 -1.57
CA LYS A 278 13.20 8.81 -2.28
C LYS A 278 13.39 7.66 -3.27
N GLY A 279 14.34 7.81 -4.17
CA GLY A 279 14.58 6.82 -5.23
C GLY A 279 13.51 6.82 -6.32
N ILE A 280 12.71 7.89 -6.43
CA ILE A 280 11.56 7.95 -7.34
C ILE A 280 12.02 7.70 -8.80
N ARG A 281 11.28 6.83 -9.49
CA ARG A 281 11.44 6.48 -10.91
C ARG A 281 10.07 6.26 -11.54
N ILE A 282 9.99 6.43 -12.85
CA ILE A 282 8.84 6.03 -13.68
C ILE A 282 9.34 5.23 -14.88
N ALA A 283 8.57 4.23 -15.31
CA ALA A 283 8.80 3.58 -16.59
C ALA A 283 8.47 4.56 -17.73
N ASN A 284 9.39 4.73 -18.68
CA ASN A 284 9.11 5.45 -19.92
C ASN A 284 8.35 4.55 -20.93
N LYS A 285 8.03 5.07 -22.12
CA LYS A 285 7.40 4.30 -23.21
C LYS A 285 8.20 3.04 -23.63
N ASP A 286 9.50 3.07 -23.41
CA ASP A 286 10.45 2.00 -23.77
C ASP A 286 10.60 0.95 -22.63
N ASN A 287 9.91 1.19 -21.50
CA ASN A 287 9.90 0.44 -20.23
C ASN A 287 11.22 0.44 -19.46
N ASN A 288 12.01 1.51 -19.60
CA ASN A 288 13.22 1.76 -18.82
C ASN A 288 12.86 2.72 -17.67
N PHE A 289 13.39 2.48 -16.46
CA PHE A 289 13.12 3.34 -15.30
C PHE A 289 13.92 4.64 -15.33
N VAL A 290 13.25 5.76 -15.62
CA VAL A 290 13.84 7.11 -15.65
C VAL A 290 13.46 7.94 -14.43
N ASN A 291 14.26 8.95 -14.10
CA ASN A 291 13.80 10.03 -13.21
C ASN A 291 12.60 10.75 -13.88
N PRO A 292 11.52 11.05 -13.15
CA PRO A 292 10.50 11.99 -13.61
C PRO A 292 11.11 13.31 -14.10
N ASN A 293 10.49 13.93 -15.12
CA ASN A 293 10.94 15.23 -15.60
C ASN A 293 10.50 16.31 -14.59
N VAL A 294 11.47 16.93 -13.91
CA VAL A 294 11.22 17.97 -12.88
C VAL A 294 10.42 19.15 -13.43
N GLY A 295 10.63 19.53 -14.70
CA GLY A 295 9.85 20.59 -15.36
C GLY A 295 8.43 20.18 -15.81
N LYS A 296 8.02 18.93 -15.56
CA LYS A 296 6.64 18.43 -15.76
C LYS A 296 6.02 17.86 -14.48
N ALA A 297 6.72 17.90 -13.35
CA ALA A 297 6.29 17.36 -12.08
C ALA A 297 6.05 18.51 -11.09
N THR A 298 4.87 18.54 -10.48
CA THR A 298 4.41 19.65 -9.64
C THR A 298 4.22 19.17 -8.20
N THR A 299 4.82 19.88 -7.24
CA THR A 299 4.50 19.70 -5.82
C THR A 299 3.17 20.35 -5.50
N VAL A 300 2.30 19.65 -4.75
CA VAL A 300 0.97 20.14 -4.38
C VAL A 300 0.76 19.90 -2.88
N THR A 301 0.23 20.91 -2.19
CA THR A 301 -0.37 20.76 -0.86
C THR A 301 -1.78 21.37 -0.88
N THR A 302 -2.75 20.64 -0.34
CA THR A 302 -4.15 21.09 -0.22
C THR A 302 -4.39 21.94 1.02
N ARG A 303 -3.45 21.92 1.98
CA ARG A 303 -3.52 22.62 3.27
C ARG A 303 -2.13 23.07 3.72
N GLY A 304 -1.54 23.99 2.96
CA GLY A 304 -0.15 24.45 3.11
C GLY A 304 0.25 24.97 4.50
N LEU A 305 -0.72 25.49 5.28
CA LEU A 305 -0.48 25.98 6.65
C LEU A 305 -0.22 24.85 7.67
N CYS A 306 -0.71 23.63 7.40
CA CYS A 306 -0.67 22.50 8.33
C CYS A 306 0.14 21.32 7.77
N TYR A 307 0.29 21.24 6.45
CA TYR A 307 1.06 20.21 5.74
C TYR A 307 1.89 20.82 4.60
N THR A 308 3.18 20.52 4.63
CA THR A 308 4.18 21.09 3.71
C THR A 308 4.83 20.01 2.86
N VAL A 309 5.38 20.44 1.73
CA VAL A 309 6.16 19.63 0.79
C VAL A 309 7.42 20.44 0.44
N ASP A 310 8.60 19.83 0.55
CA ASP A 310 9.90 20.51 0.39
C ASP A 310 10.94 19.54 -0.21
N GLY A 311 12.07 20.07 -0.69
CA GLY A 311 13.19 19.30 -1.22
C GLY A 311 12.92 18.51 -2.51
N PHE A 312 11.79 18.75 -3.20
CA PHE A 312 11.48 18.03 -4.45
C PHE A 312 12.55 18.27 -5.52
N GLY A 313 13.20 17.18 -5.93
CA GLY A 313 14.26 17.24 -6.95
C GLY A 313 15.19 16.03 -6.88
N VAL A 314 16.26 16.09 -7.67
CA VAL A 314 17.30 15.05 -7.74
C VAL A 314 18.52 15.49 -6.95
N LEU A 315 18.85 14.77 -5.87
CA LEU A 315 20.08 14.94 -5.09
C LEU A 315 20.85 13.60 -5.04
N LYS A 316 21.91 13.53 -4.23
CA LYS A 316 22.72 12.32 -4.01
C LYS A 316 21.92 11.07 -3.59
N MET A 317 20.68 11.23 -3.12
CA MET A 317 19.77 10.13 -2.76
C MET A 317 18.76 9.73 -3.87
N GLY A 318 18.97 10.22 -5.10
CA GLY A 318 18.06 10.07 -6.24
C GLY A 318 17.02 11.20 -6.32
N MET A 319 16.00 11.03 -7.15
CA MET A 319 14.79 11.87 -7.03
C MET A 319 14.09 11.57 -5.70
N HIS A 320 13.70 12.62 -5.00
CA HIS A 320 13.08 12.55 -3.68
C HIS A 320 12.18 13.75 -3.41
N VAL A 321 11.39 13.66 -2.34
CA VAL A 321 10.55 14.72 -1.78
C VAL A 321 10.36 14.50 -0.28
N PHE A 322 10.46 15.58 0.50
CA PHE A 322 10.05 15.59 1.91
C PHE A 322 8.61 16.08 2.04
N PHE A 323 7.87 15.49 2.97
CA PHE A 323 6.49 15.86 3.28
C PHE A 323 6.22 15.71 4.78
N GLY A 324 5.27 16.50 5.29
CA GLY A 324 4.84 16.40 6.69
C GLY A 324 4.29 17.71 7.26
N GLY A 325 3.79 17.61 8.49
CA GLY A 325 3.38 18.75 9.31
C GLY A 325 2.55 18.32 10.52
N PRO A 326 2.34 19.23 11.50
CA PRO A 326 1.72 18.90 12.78
C PRO A 326 0.21 18.73 12.70
N GLY A 327 -0.40 19.06 11.55
CA GLY A 327 -1.85 19.03 11.35
C GLY A 327 -2.61 20.19 12.01
N GLN A 328 -2.16 20.65 13.18
CA GLN A 328 -2.61 21.88 13.84
C GLN A 328 -2.33 23.11 12.95
N CYS A 329 -3.30 23.47 12.10
CA CYS A 329 -3.22 24.62 11.23
C CYS A 329 -3.22 25.92 12.06
N PRO A 330 -2.30 26.87 11.82
CA PRO A 330 -2.53 28.27 12.14
C PRO A 330 -3.82 28.78 11.47
N ASN A 331 -4.56 29.64 12.18
CA ASN A 331 -5.69 30.41 11.63
C ASN A 331 -5.19 31.60 10.80
#